data_AF-A0A1D2I5L5-F1
#
_entry.id   AF-A0A1D2I5L5-F1
#
_cell.length_a   1.000
_cell.length_b   1.000
_cell.length_c   1.000
_cell.angle_alpha   90.00
_cell.angle_beta   90.00
_cell.angle_gamma   90.00
#
_symmetry.space_group_name_H-M   'P 1'
#
loop_
_entity.id
_entity.type
_entity.pdbx_description
1 polymer ?
#
loop_
_entity_poly.entity_id
_entity_poly.type
_entity_poly.pdbx_seq_one_letter_code
_entity_poly.pdbx_strand_id
1 'polypeptide(L)'
;MVCLPSGFHESSRRAPPGWSRWLVPPAALAVHPSIGLVILSFYGGGFATVPAYLKDLFGTHQVGAIHGRLLTAWSTAGVLGPLIVNWVADRQEEAGRHGSSLYGLSFMIMIGLLVVGFVANELVRPVHPRHHVPRPDEAKEAADERQEQRESA
;
A
#
# COMPACT_ATOMS: atom_id res chain seq x y z
N MET A 1 6.71 -23.55 -47.41
CA MET A 1 7.42 -22.54 -48.21
C MET A 1 6.44 -21.38 -48.39
N VAL A 2 6.37 -20.49 -47.39
CA VAL A 2 5.47 -19.32 -47.38
C VAL A 2 6.35 -18.12 -47.70
N CYS A 3 6.06 -17.44 -48.82
CA CYS A 3 6.71 -16.19 -49.20
C CYS A 3 6.40 -15.12 -48.15
N LEU A 4 7.41 -14.77 -47.34
CA LEU A 4 7.38 -13.59 -46.49
C LEU A 4 7.47 -12.33 -47.38
N PRO A 5 6.63 -11.30 -47.19
CA PRO A 5 6.74 -10.05 -47.93
C PRO A 5 7.99 -9.29 -47.47
N SER A 6 9.03 -9.37 -48.31
CA SER A 6 10.28 -8.62 -48.23
C SER A 6 10.06 -7.15 -48.60
N GLY A 7 9.42 -6.38 -47.73
CA GLY A 7 9.00 -5.03 -48.09
C GLY A 7 8.76 -4.02 -46.97
N PHE A 8 9.00 -4.33 -45.70
CA PHE A 8 8.98 -3.30 -44.65
C PHE A 8 10.35 -2.61 -44.53
N HIS A 9 10.62 -1.86 -45.59
CA HIS A 9 11.44 -0.66 -45.69
C HIS A 9 12.25 -0.25 -44.44
N GLU A 10 13.55 -0.44 -44.57
CA GLU A 10 14.63 0.09 -43.73
C GLU A 10 14.75 1.64 -43.77
N SER A 11 13.80 2.36 -44.38
CA SER A 11 13.92 3.78 -44.72
C SER A 11 13.47 4.78 -43.63
N SER A 12 12.84 4.37 -42.54
CA SER A 12 12.40 5.29 -41.45
C SER A 12 13.36 5.38 -40.25
N ARG A 13 14.63 4.96 -40.41
CA ARG A 13 15.70 5.16 -39.40
C ARG A 13 16.47 6.48 -39.56
N ARG A 14 15.97 7.44 -40.33
CA ARG A 14 16.61 8.75 -40.50
C ARG A 14 15.73 9.86 -39.94
N ALA A 15 16.15 10.41 -38.82
CA ALA A 15 15.53 11.60 -38.25
C ALA A 15 15.74 12.81 -39.19
N PRO A 16 14.75 13.71 -39.34
CA PRO A 16 14.86 14.88 -40.19
C PRO A 16 16.02 15.80 -39.75
N PRO A 17 16.68 16.51 -40.68
CA PRO A 17 17.76 17.43 -40.35
C PRO A 17 17.21 18.55 -39.46
N GLY A 18 17.63 18.57 -38.19
CA GLY A 18 17.08 19.42 -37.12
C GLY A 18 16.57 18.64 -35.88
N TRP A 19 16.55 17.30 -35.92
CA TRP A 19 16.11 16.49 -34.79
C TRP A 19 17.13 16.46 -33.64
N SER A 20 16.77 17.04 -32.49
CA SER A 20 17.57 17.05 -31.27
C SER A 20 17.39 15.74 -30.47
N ARG A 21 18.26 14.78 -30.73
CA ARG A 21 18.38 13.51 -29.96
C ARG A 21 18.50 13.68 -28.45
N TRP A 22 18.89 14.88 -28.02
CA TRP A 22 19.10 15.27 -26.63
C TRP A 22 17.84 15.73 -25.92
N LEU A 23 16.69 15.92 -26.60
CA LEU A 23 15.43 16.35 -25.98
C LEU A 23 14.52 15.18 -25.56
N VAL A 24 14.66 14.03 -26.23
CA VAL A 24 13.89 12.81 -25.91
C VAL A 24 14.28 12.22 -24.55
N PRO A 25 15.58 12.13 -24.16
CA PRO A 25 15.95 11.65 -22.84
C PRO A 25 15.47 12.56 -21.70
N PRO A 26 15.64 13.90 -21.72
CA PRO A 26 15.15 14.78 -20.65
C PRO A 26 13.63 14.75 -20.46
N ALA A 27 12.85 14.68 -21.55
CA ALA A 27 11.39 14.60 -21.45
C ALA A 27 10.93 13.29 -20.82
N ALA A 28 11.53 12.15 -21.19
CA ALA A 28 11.25 10.85 -20.58
C ALA A 28 11.76 10.77 -19.12
N LEU A 29 12.90 11.42 -18.83
CA LEU A 29 13.51 11.51 -17.50
C LEU A 29 12.75 12.46 -16.57
N ALA A 30 11.89 13.34 -17.06
CA ALA A 30 11.05 14.20 -16.21
C ALA A 30 9.78 13.48 -15.75
N VAL A 31 9.17 12.65 -16.60
CA VAL A 31 7.89 11.98 -16.29
C VAL A 31 8.06 10.92 -15.19
N HIS A 32 9.11 10.12 -15.23
CA HIS A 32 9.38 9.06 -14.24
C HIS A 32 9.52 9.58 -12.79
N PRO A 33 10.37 10.56 -12.48
CA PRO A 33 10.48 11.11 -11.13
C PRO A 33 9.24 11.91 -10.73
N SER A 34 8.50 12.49 -11.68
CA SER A 34 7.21 13.14 -11.38
C SER A 34 6.21 12.15 -10.81
N ILE A 35 6.09 10.97 -11.43
CA ILE A 35 5.23 9.89 -10.92
C ILE A 35 5.73 9.40 -9.56
N GLY A 36 7.05 9.22 -9.40
CA GLY A 36 7.66 8.86 -8.12
C GLY A 36 7.36 9.87 -7.01
N LEU A 37 7.46 11.17 -7.30
CA LEU A 37 7.14 12.26 -6.37
C LEU A 37 5.68 12.24 -5.95
N VAL A 38 4.76 11.99 -6.90
CA VAL A 38 3.33 11.87 -6.60
C VAL A 38 3.08 10.67 -5.67
N ILE A 39 3.58 9.49 -6.02
CA ILE A 39 3.43 8.28 -5.20
C ILE A 39 4.02 8.50 -3.80
N LEU A 40 5.25 9.04 -3.72
CA LEU A 40 5.91 9.36 -2.45
C LEU A 40 5.16 10.41 -1.63
N SER A 41 4.46 11.35 -2.26
CA SER A 41 3.65 12.35 -1.55
C SER A 41 2.40 11.72 -0.93
N PHE A 42 1.66 10.91 -1.69
CA PHE A 42 0.47 10.21 -1.19
C PHE A 42 0.82 9.17 -0.13
N TYR A 43 1.91 8.44 -0.34
CA TYR A 43 2.40 7.43 0.58
C TYR A 43 3.04 8.08 1.82
N GLY A 44 3.85 9.13 1.62
CA GLY A 44 4.52 9.89 2.68
C GLY A 44 3.55 10.62 3.61
N GLY A 45 2.43 11.16 3.11
CA GLY A 45 1.41 11.80 3.92
C GLY A 45 0.71 10.84 4.89
N GLY A 46 0.46 9.59 4.45
CA GLY A 46 -0.06 8.53 5.30
C GLY A 46 0.90 8.18 6.44
N PHE A 47 2.14 7.79 6.11
CA PHE A 47 3.14 7.39 7.11
C PHE A 47 3.53 8.52 8.09
N ALA A 48 3.49 9.78 7.65
CA ALA A 48 3.75 10.93 8.52
C ALA A 48 2.68 11.11 9.62
N THR A 49 1.42 10.74 9.34
CA THR A 49 0.29 10.94 10.27
C THR A 49 0.01 9.71 11.14
N VAL A 50 0.48 8.52 10.76
CA VAL A 50 0.27 7.27 11.54
C VAL A 50 0.74 7.37 13.00
N PRO A 51 1.96 7.85 13.33
CA PRO A 51 2.41 7.88 14.72
C PRO A 51 1.60 8.84 15.60
N ALA A 52 1.13 9.96 15.02
CA ALA A 52 0.27 10.91 15.73
C ALA A 52 -1.12 10.30 15.99
N TYR A 53 -1.73 9.67 14.98
CA TYR A 53 -3.02 8.99 15.14
C TYR A 53 -2.96 7.84 16.16
N LEU A 54 -1.91 7.01 16.10
CA LEU A 54 -1.71 5.92 17.06
C LEU A 54 -1.48 6.43 18.49
N LYS A 55 -0.77 7.56 18.64
CA LYS A 55 -0.59 8.23 19.93
C LYS A 55 -1.94 8.67 20.50
N ASP A 56 -2.79 9.27 19.68
CA ASP A 56 -4.09 9.78 20.13
C ASP A 56 -5.06 8.65 20.49
N LEU A 57 -4.94 7.48 19.83
CA LEU A 57 -5.82 6.33 20.07
C LEU A 57 -5.34 5.39 21.20
N PHE A 58 -4.02 5.19 21.35
CA PHE A 58 -3.43 4.19 22.25
C PHE A 58 -2.54 4.77 23.36
N GLY A 59 -2.38 6.09 23.41
CA GLY A 59 -1.49 6.77 24.35
C GLY A 59 -0.01 6.72 23.93
N THR A 60 0.81 7.54 24.60
CA THR A 60 2.22 7.77 24.23
C THR A 60 3.16 6.61 24.49
N HIS A 61 2.79 5.66 25.35
CA HIS A 61 3.71 4.64 25.87
C HIS A 61 3.98 3.48 24.90
N GLN A 62 3.14 3.23 23.88
CA GLN A 62 3.23 2.04 23.01
C GLN A 62 3.27 2.36 21.50
N VAL A 63 3.34 3.64 21.12
CA VAL A 63 3.26 4.09 19.72
C VAL A 63 4.35 3.46 18.84
N GLY A 64 5.58 3.37 19.36
CA GLY A 64 6.72 2.78 18.64
C GLY A 64 6.54 1.28 18.37
N ALA A 65 6.06 0.51 19.36
CA ALA A 65 5.87 -0.93 19.22
C ALA A 65 4.74 -1.28 18.24
N ILE A 66 3.63 -0.52 18.28
CA ILE A 66 2.50 -0.72 17.36
C ILE A 66 2.90 -0.35 15.92
N HIS A 67 3.59 0.78 15.75
CA HIS A 67 4.08 1.21 14.43
C HIS A 67 5.11 0.22 13.86
N GLY A 68 6.00 -0.32 14.69
CA GLY A 68 6.96 -1.34 14.28
C GLY A 68 6.28 -2.61 13.73
N ARG A 69 5.23 -3.10 14.40
CA ARG A 69 4.45 -4.26 13.92
C ARG A 69 3.74 -3.98 12.60
N LEU A 70 3.24 -2.75 12.42
CA LEU A 70 2.63 -2.31 11.17
C LEU A 70 3.66 -2.33 10.02
N LEU A 71 4.87 -1.80 10.25
CA LEU A 71 5.93 -1.81 9.24
C LEU A 71 6.37 -3.22 8.86
N THR A 72 6.44 -4.15 9.83
CA THR A 72 6.73 -5.56 9.54
C THR A 72 5.65 -6.18 8.66
N ALA A 73 4.38 -6.03 9.01
CA ALA A 73 3.27 -6.56 8.22
C ALA A 73 3.27 -5.96 6.79
N TRP A 74 3.54 -4.66 6.67
CA TRP A 74 3.66 -3.99 5.39
C TRP A 74 4.80 -4.57 4.54
N SER A 75 5.96 -4.77 5.14
CA SER A 75 7.15 -5.32 4.47
C SER A 75 6.88 -6.73 3.96
N THR A 76 6.21 -7.56 4.78
CA THR A 76 5.77 -8.90 4.37
C THR A 76 4.83 -8.84 3.18
N ALA A 77 3.85 -7.93 3.17
CA ALA A 77 2.95 -7.76 2.03
C ALA A 77 3.71 -7.33 0.75
N GLY A 78 4.68 -6.42 0.87
CA GLY A 78 5.51 -5.95 -0.24
C GLY A 78 6.38 -7.05 -0.88
N VAL A 79 6.87 -8.01 -0.09
CA VAL A 79 7.63 -9.16 -0.59
C VAL A 79 6.71 -10.24 -1.16
N LEU A 80 5.59 -10.54 -0.49
CA LEU A 80 4.67 -11.59 -0.93
C LEU A 80 3.93 -11.25 -2.22
N GLY A 81 3.62 -9.97 -2.47
CA GLY A 81 2.88 -9.54 -3.66
C GLY A 81 3.52 -10.00 -4.98
N PRO A 82 4.77 -9.60 -5.28
CA PRO A 82 5.47 -10.03 -6.49
C PRO A 82 5.64 -11.55 -6.58
N LEU A 83 5.92 -12.23 -5.46
CA LEU A 83 6.10 -13.69 -5.42
C LEU A 83 4.82 -14.42 -5.82
N ILE A 84 3.68 -13.99 -5.28
CA ILE A 84 2.37 -14.58 -5.61
C ILE A 84 2.03 -14.32 -7.08
N VAL A 85 2.22 -13.09 -7.57
CA VAL A 85 1.90 -12.73 -8.97
C VAL A 85 2.77 -13.52 -9.95
N ASN A 86 4.07 -13.63 -9.69
CA ASN A 86 4.97 -14.41 -10.54
C ASN A 86 4.57 -15.88 -10.56
N TRP A 87 4.31 -16.49 -9.39
CA TRP A 87 3.87 -17.88 -9.31
C TRP A 87 2.56 -18.14 -10.06
N VAL A 88 1.61 -17.19 -10.01
CA VAL A 88 0.36 -17.27 -10.77
C VAL A 88 0.62 -17.17 -12.28
N ALA A 89 1.50 -16.27 -12.70
CA ALA A 89 1.84 -16.08 -14.11
C ALA A 89 2.51 -17.34 -14.68
N ASP A 90 3.49 -17.91 -13.96
CA ASP A 90 4.21 -19.13 -14.35
C ASP A 90 3.24 -20.31 -14.51
N ARG A 91 2.30 -20.48 -13.57
CA ARG A 91 1.24 -21.52 -13.64
C ARG A 91 0.33 -21.38 -14.86
N GLN A 92 0.09 -20.16 -15.31
CA GLN A 92 -0.75 -19.90 -16.47
C GLN A 92 0.01 -20.10 -17.78
N GLU A 93 1.32 -19.84 -17.79
CA GLU A 93 2.20 -20.14 -18.91
C GLU A 93 2.33 -21.64 -19.12
N GLU A 94 2.52 -22.41 -18.04
CA GLU A 94 2.52 -23.88 -18.06
C GLU A 94 1.18 -24.47 -18.55
N ALA A 95 0.07 -23.78 -18.28
CA ALA A 95 -1.26 -24.15 -18.77
C ALA A 95 -1.48 -23.82 -20.27
N GLY A 96 -0.44 -23.37 -20.99
CA GLY A 96 -0.47 -23.08 -22.41
C GLY A 96 -1.14 -21.75 -22.78
N ARG A 97 -1.35 -20.84 -21.80
CA ARG A 97 -1.85 -19.50 -22.07
C ARG A 97 -0.69 -18.58 -22.47
N HIS A 98 -0.87 -17.83 -23.55
CA HIS A 98 0.15 -16.90 -24.04
C HIS A 98 -0.42 -15.48 -24.21
N GLY A 99 0.48 -14.49 -24.13
CA GLY A 99 0.17 -13.08 -24.32
C GLY A 99 -0.66 -12.44 -23.19
N SER A 100 -1.64 -11.61 -23.53
CA SER A 100 -2.45 -10.84 -22.58
C SER A 100 -3.33 -11.68 -21.65
N SER A 101 -3.60 -12.93 -21.99
CA SER A 101 -4.44 -13.85 -21.20
C SER A 101 -3.78 -14.33 -19.89
N LEU A 102 -2.45 -14.25 -19.78
CA LEU A 102 -1.67 -14.60 -18.58
C LEU A 102 -2.02 -13.68 -17.39
N TYR A 103 -2.19 -12.39 -17.67
CA TYR A 103 -2.43 -11.37 -16.64
C TYR A 103 -3.88 -11.30 -16.17
N GLY A 104 -4.82 -11.92 -16.91
CA GLY A 104 -6.24 -11.90 -16.54
C GLY A 104 -6.49 -12.52 -15.16
N LEU A 105 -5.80 -13.63 -14.85
CA LEU A 105 -5.88 -14.24 -13.52
C LEU A 105 -5.17 -13.39 -12.46
N SER A 106 -4.02 -12.81 -12.77
CA SER A 106 -3.32 -11.90 -11.86
C SER A 106 -4.19 -10.69 -11.48
N PHE A 107 -4.91 -10.11 -12.44
CA PHE A 107 -5.90 -9.07 -12.19
C PHE A 107 -7.06 -9.56 -11.32
N MET A 108 -7.62 -10.74 -11.58
CA MET A 108 -8.68 -11.30 -10.74
C MET A 108 -8.24 -11.56 -9.30
N ILE A 109 -7.01 -12.02 -9.10
CA ILE A 109 -6.44 -12.21 -7.76
C ILE A 109 -6.25 -10.87 -7.05
N MET A 110 -5.76 -9.85 -7.76
CA MET A 110 -5.65 -8.49 -7.22
C MET A 110 -7.01 -7.97 -6.77
N ILE A 111 -8.02 -8.05 -7.64
CA ILE A 111 -9.40 -7.66 -7.32
C ILE A 111 -9.92 -8.45 -6.12
N GLY A 112 -9.68 -9.77 -6.08
CA GLY A 112 -10.06 -10.62 -4.95
C GLY A 112 -9.43 -10.19 -3.63
N LEU A 113 -8.12 -9.90 -3.61
CA LEU A 113 -7.41 -9.40 -2.43
C LEU A 113 -7.95 -8.05 -1.97
N LEU A 114 -8.31 -7.15 -2.90
CA LEU A 114 -8.92 -5.87 -2.58
C LEU A 114 -10.32 -6.05 -1.95
N VAL A 115 -11.14 -6.95 -2.50
CA VAL A 115 -12.47 -7.25 -1.94
C VAL A 115 -12.33 -7.85 -0.54
N VAL A 116 -11.42 -8.80 -0.33
CA VAL A 116 -11.15 -9.37 0.99
C VAL A 116 -10.66 -8.29 1.95
N GLY A 117 -9.76 -7.42 1.53
CA GLY A 117 -9.26 -6.29 2.33
C GLY A 117 -10.37 -5.30 2.70
N PHE A 118 -11.26 -5.00 1.77
CA PHE A 118 -12.42 -4.13 2.01
C PHE A 118 -13.40 -4.76 3.01
N VAL A 119 -13.74 -6.03 2.85
CA VAL A 119 -14.61 -6.75 3.79
C VAL A 119 -13.97 -6.84 5.17
N ALA A 120 -12.65 -7.12 5.25
CA ALA A 120 -11.93 -7.13 6.51
C ALA A 120 -11.96 -5.75 7.18
N ASN A 121 -11.79 -4.66 6.42
CA ASN A 121 -11.88 -3.29 6.92
C ASN A 121 -13.28 -2.97 7.46
N GLU A 122 -14.33 -3.38 6.76
CA GLU A 122 -15.72 -3.21 7.20
C GLU A 122 -16.04 -4.00 8.49
N LEU A 123 -15.42 -5.16 8.66
CA LEU A 123 -15.58 -6.01 9.85
C LEU A 123 -14.81 -5.49 11.08
N VAL A 124 -13.94 -4.48 10.94
CA VAL A 124 -13.26 -3.86 12.08
C VAL A 124 -14.28 -3.11 12.92
N ARG A 125 -14.69 -3.72 14.04
CA ARG A 125 -15.62 -3.12 15.00
C ARG A 125 -14.87 -2.36 16.11
N PRO A 126 -15.53 -1.38 16.77
CA PRO A 126 -14.97 -0.69 17.92
C PRO A 126 -14.53 -1.66 19.01
N VAL A 127 -13.37 -1.39 19.62
CA VAL A 127 -12.82 -2.25 20.68
C VAL A 127 -13.74 -2.23 21.90
N HIS A 128 -13.90 -3.38 22.54
CA HIS A 128 -14.80 -3.53 23.67
C HIS A 128 -14.41 -2.59 24.84
N PRO A 129 -15.35 -1.88 25.48
CA PRO A 129 -15.07 -0.84 26.50
C PRO A 129 -14.19 -1.29 27.67
N ARG A 130 -14.17 -2.60 27.95
CA ARG A 130 -13.33 -3.23 28.99
C ARG A 130 -11.82 -3.03 28.81
N HIS A 131 -11.37 -2.63 27.63
CA HIS A 131 -9.97 -2.38 27.31
C HIS A 131 -9.63 -0.87 27.24
N HIS A 132 -10.60 0.00 27.54
CA HIS A 132 -10.34 1.44 27.66
C HIS A 132 -9.61 1.72 28.97
N VAL A 133 -8.55 2.51 28.91
CA VAL A 133 -7.94 3.08 30.12
C VAL A 133 -8.90 4.15 30.65
N PRO A 134 -9.25 4.15 31.96
CA PRO A 134 -10.11 5.19 32.53
C PRO A 134 -9.53 6.57 32.25
N ARG A 135 -10.40 7.53 31.91
CA ARG A 135 -9.94 8.92 31.78
C ARG A 135 -9.41 9.41 33.12
N PRO A 136 -8.39 10.29 33.14
CA PRO A 136 -7.86 10.89 34.36
C PRO A 136 -8.96 11.49 35.25
N ASP A 137 -10.02 12.00 34.62
CA ASP A 137 -11.17 12.64 35.27
C ASP A 137 -12.02 11.62 36.06
N GLU A 138 -12.27 10.45 35.48
CA GLU A 138 -13.01 9.34 36.12
C GLU A 138 -12.20 8.71 37.26
N ALA A 139 -10.87 8.70 37.15
CA ALA A 139 -9.97 8.24 38.22
C ALA A 139 -9.92 9.22 39.40
N LYS A 140 -10.13 10.51 39.14
CA LYS A 140 -10.18 11.58 40.15
C LYS A 140 -11.52 11.57 40.90
N GLU A 141 -12.64 11.46 40.18
CA GLU A 141 -13.98 11.29 40.77
C GLU A 141 -14.04 10.02 41.63
N ALA A 142 -13.54 8.89 41.15
CA ALA A 142 -13.53 7.64 41.93
C ALA A 142 -12.58 7.68 43.14
N ALA A 143 -11.62 8.59 43.17
CA ALA A 143 -10.73 8.82 44.32
C ALA A 143 -11.39 9.74 45.35
N ASP A 144 -12.02 10.84 44.90
CA ASP A 144 -12.77 11.77 45.75
C ASP A 144 -13.98 11.07 46.40
N GLU A 145 -14.74 10.25 45.66
CA GLU A 145 -15.87 9.48 46.21
C GLU A 145 -15.45 8.48 47.30
N ARG A 146 -14.29 7.83 47.14
CA ARG A 146 -13.74 6.92 48.14
C ARG A 146 -13.24 7.66 49.38
N GLN A 147 -12.84 8.92 49.23
CA GLN A 147 -12.37 9.76 50.32
C GLN A 147 -13.56 10.31 51.12
N GLU A 148 -14.61 10.79 50.45
CA GLU A 148 -15.88 11.21 51.08
C GLU A 148 -16.54 10.08 51.87
N GLN A 149 -16.57 8.86 51.33
CA GLN A 149 -17.13 7.70 52.03
C GLN A 149 -16.33 7.29 53.27
N ARG A 150 -15.01 7.56 53.29
CA ARG A 150 -14.15 7.28 54.46
C ARG A 150 -14.27 8.35 55.54
N GLU A 151 -14.55 9.59 55.18
CA GLU A 151 -14.77 10.68 56.13
C GLU A 151 -16.19 10.62 56.76
N SER A 152 -17.11 9.92 56.11
CA SER A 152 -18.50 9.75 56.55
C SER A 152 -18.75 8.53 57.46
N ALA A 153 -17.72 7.72 57.73
CA ALA A 153 -17.80 6.44 58.47
C ALA A 153 -17.00 6.49 59.78
#